data_AF-A0A8C0H1V9-F1
#
_entry.id   AF-A0A8C0H1V9-F1
#
_cell.length_a   1.000
_cell.length_b   1.000
_cell.length_c   1.000
_cell.angle_alpha   90.00
_cell.angle_beta   90.00
_cell.angle_gamma   90.00
#
_symmetry.space_group_name_H-M   'P 1'
#
loop_
_entity.id
_entity.type
_entity.pdbx_description
1 polymer ?
#
loop_
_entity_poly.entity_id
_entity_poly.type
_entity_poly.pdbx_seq_one_letter_code
_entity_poly.pdbx_strand_id
1 'polypeptide(L)'
;MASSSPDEPPAKETPDTECPIYEEVICLDRVEQNQRLAVEELIKTEASYVHTIELCVCDIRVHLQQKQLPDIDLEGLFSNIDDVLCVSKRFLKGLEVTVSQ
;
A
#
# COMPACT_ATOMS: atom_id res chain seq x y z
N MET A 1 20.36 8.33 -73.08
CA MET A 1 20.39 6.86 -72.93
C MET A 1 21.75 6.47 -72.36
N ALA A 2 21.73 5.85 -71.19
CA ALA A 2 22.73 4.99 -70.54
C ALA A 2 24.24 5.33 -70.62
N SER A 3 24.85 5.55 -69.46
CA SER A 3 25.97 4.71 -69.03
C SER A 3 26.00 4.59 -67.50
N SER A 4 26.17 3.35 -67.09
CA SER A 4 26.17 2.79 -65.75
C SER A 4 27.51 2.95 -65.06
N SER A 5 27.49 3.21 -63.75
CA SER A 5 28.56 2.83 -62.83
C SER A 5 27.91 2.35 -61.53
N PRO A 6 28.06 1.08 -61.14
CA PRO A 6 27.83 0.63 -59.79
C PRO A 6 29.19 0.51 -59.09
N ASP A 7 29.48 1.43 -58.18
CA ASP A 7 30.59 1.27 -57.24
C ASP A 7 30.13 1.79 -55.87
N GLU A 8 29.60 0.89 -55.04
CA GLU A 8 29.51 1.09 -53.59
C GLU A 8 29.39 -0.28 -52.87
N PRO A 9 30.40 -0.66 -52.07
CA PRO A 9 30.25 -1.60 -50.96
C PRO A 9 30.40 -0.85 -49.61
N PRO A 10 30.17 -1.48 -48.44
CA PRO A 10 29.17 -2.47 -48.08
C PRO A 10 28.36 -2.04 -46.82
N ALA A 11 27.31 -2.80 -46.54
CA ALA A 11 26.60 -2.94 -45.27
C ALA A 11 27.12 -2.14 -44.05
N LYS A 12 26.27 -1.26 -43.54
CA LYS A 12 26.17 -0.95 -42.11
C LYS A 12 24.75 -1.26 -41.67
N GLU A 13 24.48 -2.55 -41.48
CA GLU A 13 23.52 -2.94 -40.46
C GLU A 13 24.11 -2.46 -39.12
N THR A 14 23.61 -1.35 -38.61
CA THR A 14 23.61 -1.12 -37.18
C THR A 14 22.28 -1.65 -36.67
N PRO A 15 22.25 -2.75 -35.91
CA PRO A 15 21.10 -3.01 -35.08
C PRO A 15 21.11 -1.90 -34.04
N ASP A 16 20.16 -0.98 -34.11
CA ASP A 16 19.86 -0.06 -33.01
C ASP A 16 19.46 -0.92 -31.82
N THR A 17 20.48 -1.33 -31.08
CA THR A 17 20.38 -1.96 -29.76
C THR A 17 20.38 -0.81 -28.76
N GLU A 18 19.38 0.05 -28.87
CA GLU A 18 18.93 0.90 -27.77
C GLU A 18 17.76 0.15 -27.15
N CYS A 19 17.71 -0.30 -25.89
CA CYS A 19 18.62 -0.38 -24.77
C CYS A 19 17.79 -1.13 -23.71
N PRO A 20 17.89 -2.46 -23.51
CA PRO A 20 17.06 -3.19 -22.53
C PRO A 20 17.08 -2.59 -21.10
N ILE A 21 18.12 -1.81 -20.82
CA ILE A 21 18.35 -1.04 -19.59
C ILE A 21 17.28 0.05 -19.36
N TYR A 22 16.75 0.73 -20.39
CA TYR A 22 15.74 1.78 -20.17
C TYR A 22 14.39 1.20 -19.71
N GLU A 23 14.01 0.04 -20.25
CA GLU A 23 12.74 -0.65 -19.94
C GLU A 23 12.79 -1.23 -18.52
N GLU A 24 13.95 -1.77 -18.14
CA GLU A 24 14.23 -2.29 -16.79
C GLU A 24 14.17 -1.19 -15.73
N VAL A 25 14.74 -0.01 -16.02
CA VAL A 25 14.68 1.17 -15.14
C VAL A 25 13.25 1.70 -14.97
N ILE A 26 12.45 1.75 -16.05
CA ILE A 26 11.04 2.15 -15.96
C ILE A 26 10.23 1.17 -15.11
N CYS A 27 10.50 -0.14 -15.23
CA CYS A 27 9.84 -1.15 -14.41
C CYS A 27 10.19 -1.00 -12.93
N LEU A 28 11.46 -0.74 -12.61
CA LEU A 28 11.94 -0.54 -11.25
C LEU A 28 11.28 0.68 -10.59
N ASP A 29 11.24 1.82 -11.29
CA ASP A 29 10.60 3.06 -10.81
C ASP A 29 9.10 2.83 -10.51
N ARG A 30 8.40 2.10 -11.38
CA ARG A 30 6.99 1.73 -11.14
C ARG A 30 6.81 0.81 -9.93
N VAL A 31 7.71 -0.15 -9.71
CA VAL A 31 7.65 -1.05 -8.55
C VAL A 31 7.88 -0.27 -7.26
N GLU A 32 8.87 0.62 -7.22
CA GLU A 32 9.13 1.50 -6.08
C GLU A 32 7.95 2.43 -5.79
N GLN A 33 7.36 3.03 -6.83
CA GLN A 33 6.16 3.85 -6.71
C GLN A 33 4.98 3.06 -6.13
N ASN A 34 4.71 1.87 -6.68
CA ASN A 34 3.63 1.01 -6.20
C ASN A 34 3.84 0.59 -4.75
N GLN A 35 5.09 0.31 -4.35
CA GLN A 35 5.42 -0.01 -2.98
C GLN A 35 5.12 1.16 -2.03
N ARG A 36 5.47 2.39 -2.42
CA ARG A 36 5.15 3.59 -1.62
C ARG A 36 3.63 3.78 -1.46
N LEU A 37 2.88 3.62 -2.55
CA LEU A 37 1.42 3.74 -2.52
C LEU A 37 0.78 2.65 -1.65
N ALA A 38 1.27 1.41 -1.71
CA ALA A 38 0.79 0.31 -0.87
C ALA A 38 1.07 0.57 0.62
N VAL A 39 2.24 1.13 0.96
CA VAL A 39 2.57 1.50 2.34
C VAL A 39 1.67 2.64 2.83
N GLU A 40 1.43 3.66 2.01
CA GLU A 40 0.49 4.73 2.37
C GLU A 40 -0.93 4.20 2.59
N GLU A 41 -1.41 3.31 1.72
CA GLU A 41 -2.73 2.71 1.85
C GLU A 41 -2.82 1.87 3.13
N LEU A 42 -1.79 1.08 3.43
CA LEU A 42 -1.71 0.28 4.66
C LEU A 42 -1.83 1.17 5.91
N ILE A 43 -1.12 2.31 5.95
CA ILE A 43 -1.21 3.25 7.08
C ILE A 43 -2.62 3.86 7.18
N LYS A 44 -3.18 4.31 6.06
CA LYS A 44 -4.52 4.93 6.02
C LYS A 44 -5.60 3.95 6.48
N THR A 45 -5.51 2.70 6.00
CA THR A 45 -6.47 1.64 6.34
C THR A 45 -6.33 1.20 7.79
N GLU A 46 -5.11 1.08 8.32
CA GLU A 46 -4.89 0.78 9.74
C GLU A 46 -5.38 1.91 10.66
N ALA A 47 -5.14 3.18 10.29
CA ALA A 47 -5.68 4.33 11.03
C ALA A 47 -7.21 4.33 11.07
N SER A 48 -7.85 4.02 9.94
CA SER A 48 -9.31 3.87 9.84
C SER A 48 -9.83 2.70 10.71
N TYR A 49 -9.09 1.59 10.74
CA TYR A 49 -9.43 0.44 11.56
C TYR A 49 -9.35 0.75 13.05
N VAL A 50 -8.25 1.37 13.52
CA VAL A 50 -8.10 1.86 14.90
C VAL A 50 -9.27 2.77 15.27
N HIS A 51 -9.59 3.75 14.42
CA HIS A 51 -10.70 4.68 14.66
C HIS A 51 -12.05 3.96 14.80
N THR A 52 -12.29 2.95 13.97
CA THR A 52 -13.52 2.15 14.03
C THR A 52 -13.60 1.37 15.34
N ILE A 53 -12.50 0.77 15.79
CA ILE A 53 -12.45 0.08 17.08
C ILE A 53 -12.68 1.07 18.24
N GLU A 54 -12.10 2.27 18.19
CA GLU A 54 -12.35 3.30 19.19
C GLU A 54 -13.82 3.70 19.26
N LEU A 55 -14.51 3.80 18.12
CA LEU A 55 -15.96 4.06 18.09
C LEU A 55 -16.73 2.91 18.77
N CYS A 56 -16.37 1.67 18.47
CA CYS A 56 -16.99 0.50 19.12
C CYS A 56 -16.81 0.53 20.64
N VAL A 57 -15.60 0.89 21.11
CA VAL A 57 -15.21 0.86 22.52
C VAL A 57 -15.75 2.06 23.31
N CYS A 58 -15.56 3.28 22.80
CA CYS A 58 -15.84 4.51 23.52
C CYS A 58 -17.28 4.99 23.38
N ASP A 59 -17.93 4.64 22.27
CA ASP A 59 -19.28 5.10 21.97
C ASP A 59 -20.29 3.95 22.12
N ILE A 60 -20.19 2.93 21.27
CA ILE A 60 -21.22 1.87 21.18
C ILE A 60 -21.29 1.08 22.50
N ARG A 61 -20.16 0.55 22.98
CA ARG A 61 -20.12 -0.24 24.22
C ARG A 61 -20.59 0.56 25.42
N VAL A 62 -20.14 1.80 25.55
CA VAL A 62 -20.52 2.68 26.66
C VAL A 62 -22.04 2.93 26.66
N HIS A 63 -22.63 3.23 25.50
CA HIS A 63 -24.08 3.41 25.39
C HIS A 63 -24.87 2.14 25.67
N LEU A 64 -24.38 0.97 25.25
CA LEU A 64 -25.02 -0.31 25.55
C LEU A 64 -24.97 -0.64 27.05
N GLN A 65 -23.84 -0.39 27.71
CA GLN A 65 -23.70 -0.53 29.16
C GLN A 65 -24.68 0.38 29.91
N GLN A 66 -24.82 1.64 29.50
CA GLN A 66 -25.74 2.59 30.12
C GLN A 66 -27.21 2.19 29.97
N LYS A 67 -27.59 1.57 28.85
CA LYS A 67 -28.97 1.13 28.59
C LYS A 67 -29.40 -0.10 29.40
N GLN A 68 -28.46 -0.84 30.02
CA GLN A 68 -28.73 -2.03 30.85
C GLN A 68 -29.72 -3.01 30.17
N LEU A 69 -29.46 -3.33 28.90
CA LEU A 69 -30.34 -4.21 28.13
C LEU A 69 -30.32 -5.62 28.74
N PRO A 70 -31.49 -6.24 28.99
CA PRO A 70 -31.54 -7.62 29.49
C PRO A 70 -31.00 -8.59 28.43
N ASP A 71 -30.36 -9.67 28.90
CA ASP A 71 -29.84 -10.80 28.09
C ASP A 71 -28.74 -10.47 27.07
N ILE A 72 -28.09 -9.29 27.16
CA ILE A 72 -26.90 -9.00 26.35
C ILE A 72 -25.63 -9.22 27.19
N ASP A 73 -24.83 -10.21 26.78
CA ASP A 73 -23.48 -10.40 27.27
C ASP A 73 -22.51 -9.46 26.55
N LEU A 74 -22.25 -8.30 27.16
CA LEU A 74 -21.32 -7.30 26.62
C LEU A 74 -19.86 -7.76 26.67
N GLU A 75 -19.50 -8.57 27.67
CA GLU A 75 -18.14 -9.11 27.77
C GLU A 75 -17.87 -10.10 26.63
N GLY A 76 -18.82 -10.98 26.33
CA GLY A 76 -18.73 -11.87 25.17
C GLY A 76 -18.80 -11.14 23.83
N LEU A 77 -19.66 -10.11 23.72
CA LEU A 77 -19.86 -9.35 22.48
C LEU A 77 -18.62 -8.54 22.08
N PHE A 78 -18.00 -7.86 23.05
CA PHE A 78 -16.82 -7.04 22.82
C PHE A 78 -15.52 -7.81 23.02
N SER A 79 -15.53 -8.91 23.80
CA SER A 79 -14.39 -9.82 23.96
C SER A 79 -13.09 -9.04 24.26
N ASN A 80 -11.99 -9.43 23.63
CA ASN A 80 -10.67 -8.82 23.77
C ASN A 80 -10.47 -7.52 22.96
N ILE A 81 -11.53 -6.76 22.65
CA ILE A 81 -11.43 -5.57 21.79
C ILE A 81 -10.46 -4.50 22.33
N ASP A 82 -10.31 -4.38 23.65
CA ASP A 82 -9.37 -3.43 24.25
C ASP A 82 -7.90 -3.83 23.98
N ASP A 83 -7.62 -5.13 24.03
CA ASP A 83 -6.29 -5.66 23.68
C ASP A 83 -6.01 -5.49 22.19
N VAL A 84 -7.01 -5.77 21.33
CA VAL A 84 -6.91 -5.54 19.88
C VAL A 84 -6.63 -4.07 19.59
N LEU A 85 -7.38 -3.15 20.22
CA LEU A 85 -7.14 -1.71 20.08
C LEU A 85 -5.72 -1.31 20.49
N CYS A 86 -5.23 -1.85 21.61
CA CYS A 86 -3.87 -1.59 22.10
C CYS A 86 -2.81 -2.06 21.10
N VAL A 87 -2.97 -3.27 20.54
CA VAL A 87 -2.05 -3.82 19.54
C VAL A 87 -2.11 -3.02 18.24
N SER A 88 -3.29 -2.73 17.72
CA SER A 88 -3.48 -1.95 16.48
C SER A 88 -2.89 -0.54 16.59
N LYS A 89 -3.08 0.16 17.72
CA LYS A 89 -2.43 1.46 17.96
C LYS A 89 -0.91 1.38 17.94
N ARG A 90 -0.33 0.33 18.54
CA ARG A 90 1.12 0.12 18.53
C ARG A 90 1.63 -0.18 17.12
N PHE A 91 0.87 -0.99 16.38
CA PHE A 91 1.18 -1.33 14.99
C PHE A 91 1.14 -0.09 14.10
N LEU A 92 0.06 0.70 14.16
CA LEU A 92 -0.07 1.97 13.43
C LEU A 92 1.11 2.91 13.70
N LYS A 93 1.44 3.13 14.97
CA LYS A 93 2.60 3.94 15.36
C LYS A 93 3.90 3.40 14.78
N GLY A 94 4.06 2.08 14.73
CA GLY A 94 5.20 1.43 14.07
C GLY A 94 5.26 1.76 12.58
N LEU A 95 4.13 1.66 11.87
CA LEU A 95 4.04 1.98 10.45
C LEU A 95 4.36 3.46 10.16
N GLU A 96 3.80 4.39 10.93
CA GLU A 96 4.05 5.84 10.77
C GLU A 96 5.54 6.20 10.95
N VAL A 97 6.23 5.52 11.87
CA VAL A 97 7.68 5.69 12.07
C VAL A 97 8.48 5.19 10.87
N THR A 98 8.05 4.13 10.19
CA THR A 98 8.76 3.60 9.01
C THR A 98 8.68 4.49 7.78
N VAL A 99 7.68 5.37 7.69
CA VAL A 99 7.53 6.36 6.59
C VAL A 99 8.20 7.69 6.91
N SER A 100 8.46 7.95 8.20
CA SER A 100 9.14 9.17 8.65
C SER A 100 10.68 9.07 8.66
N GLN A 101 11.24 7.92 8.28
CA GLN A 101 12.68 7.65 8.14
C GLN A 101 13.06 7.51 6.67
#